data_AF-A0A965Q9C1-F1
#
_entry.id   AF-A0A965Q9C1-F1
#
_cell.length_a   1.000
_cell.length_b   1.000
_cell.length_c   1.000
_cell.angle_alpha   90.00
_cell.angle_beta   90.00
_cell.angle_gamma   90.00
#
_symmetry.space_group_name_H-M   'P 1'
#
loop_
_entity.id
_entity.type
_entity.pdbx_description
1 polymer ?
#
loop_
_entity_poly.entity_id
_entity_poly.type
_entity_poly.pdbx_seq_one_letter_code
_entity_poly.pdbx_strand_id
1 'polypeptide(L)'
;MAIKGSLREASLADVLQLLAMGQKTGCLSVTDRENVGAIYFEHGRISYAALANRRDRLGDVLVRSGVISAEELQRALDAQGARRGQKLGEVLVAMGAISAEDLESAVRGQIEQIVFFLFSWTTGTFNFEPDVMPQEHAFLVAMHAESMLLEGARRVDEWSLIEKKIPSFGVVFQLDHRKVELMSPELSREQERLLPIIDGRRDVSALAEECGIGEFEVGKALYGLAMAGYLTAVPKRLESVVRVVDSLAEEQVALGAALYRAGMYGDAEEEFRRVLDQRPRDPRARSYLGLLQLRAGRWTAAAAHFEDASRTRPVAWQVFHHLALAYERLGQLAQAREALVEAAALGGAGDPRLLLSFGVIALREGDLAAASTHCEEARLAYGQGTVPAVWFHYAGLVAALAGRASAAVSTLREGVAAHPRAARLHNNLSVALERTGAYADALAQASAGAKIDPGIAQLSKNIGDEQFRLGALDDAHRAYQRAVTIDETLGPDVWIKLGEIAAARHQLADAQRCWERTLMLDPGNPSATAHLAALSNNPTHG
;
A
#
# COMPACT_ATOMS: atom_id res chain seq x y z
N MET A 1 -12.48 -4.77 -4.49
CA MET A 1 -12.46 -3.51 -5.28
C MET A 1 -11.99 -2.43 -4.32
N ALA A 2 -10.95 -1.68 -4.66
CA ALA A 2 -10.47 -0.58 -3.83
C ALA A 2 -11.50 0.55 -3.86
N ILE A 3 -11.83 1.11 -2.71
CA ILE A 3 -12.81 2.21 -2.59
C ILE A 3 -12.02 3.47 -2.24
N LYS A 4 -12.16 4.53 -3.03
CA LYS A 4 -11.51 5.81 -2.77
C LYS A 4 -12.51 6.94 -2.95
N GLY A 5 -12.36 8.01 -2.17
CA GLY A 5 -13.28 9.13 -2.24
C GLY A 5 -12.90 10.28 -1.31
N SER A 6 -13.78 11.28 -1.29
CA SER A 6 -13.68 12.45 -0.43
C SER A 6 -14.61 12.31 0.78
N LEU A 7 -14.13 12.69 1.96
CA LEU A 7 -14.94 12.73 3.18
C LEU A 7 -16.10 13.76 3.10
N ARG A 8 -16.06 14.67 2.11
CA ARG A 8 -17.17 15.58 1.81
C ARG A 8 -18.31 14.91 1.05
N GLU A 9 -18.02 13.86 0.30
CA GLU A 9 -18.99 13.16 -0.55
C GLU A 9 -19.61 11.95 0.16
N ALA A 10 -18.81 11.28 0.99
CA ALA A 10 -19.26 10.19 1.86
C ALA A 10 -18.59 10.34 3.21
N SER A 11 -19.37 10.37 4.29
CA SER A 11 -18.81 10.50 5.64
C SER A 11 -18.01 9.24 5.99
N LEU A 12 -17.06 9.36 6.93
CA LEU A 12 -16.33 8.19 7.41
C LEU A 12 -17.27 7.10 7.95
N ALA A 13 -18.42 7.50 8.54
CA ALA A 13 -19.45 6.58 9.01
C ALA A 13 -20.08 5.78 7.88
N ASP A 14 -20.43 6.41 6.77
CA ASP A 14 -20.97 5.73 5.59
C ASP A 14 -19.97 4.72 5.03
N VAL A 15 -18.69 5.09 4.99
CA VAL A 15 -17.61 4.24 4.50
C VAL A 15 -17.40 3.03 5.42
N LEU A 16 -17.31 3.24 6.73
CA LEU A 16 -17.21 2.16 7.73
C LEU A 16 -18.39 1.19 7.64
N GLN A 17 -19.61 1.72 7.53
CA GLN A 17 -20.83 0.93 7.40
C GLN A 17 -20.80 0.07 6.13
N LEU A 18 -20.40 0.65 5.00
CA LEU A 18 -20.28 -0.07 3.72
C LEU A 18 -19.27 -1.21 3.83
N LEU A 19 -18.10 -0.95 4.41
CA LEU A 19 -17.05 -1.97 4.59
C LEU A 19 -17.48 -3.10 5.53
N ALA A 20 -18.19 -2.76 6.61
CA ALA A 20 -18.73 -3.72 7.57
C ALA A 20 -19.82 -4.60 6.94
N MET A 21 -20.83 -4.00 6.31
CA MET A 21 -21.90 -4.72 5.61
C MET A 21 -21.37 -5.60 4.47
N GLY A 22 -20.33 -5.12 3.77
CA GLY A 22 -19.66 -5.85 2.70
C GLY A 22 -18.69 -6.93 3.17
N GLN A 23 -18.59 -7.18 4.48
CA GLN A 23 -17.66 -8.11 5.14
C GLN A 23 -16.23 -7.99 4.61
N LYS A 24 -15.76 -6.75 4.39
CA LYS A 24 -14.46 -6.50 3.78
C LYS A 24 -13.32 -6.80 4.75
N THR A 25 -12.23 -7.27 4.18
CA THR A 25 -10.94 -7.44 4.85
C THR A 25 -9.92 -6.57 4.14
N GLY A 26 -9.18 -5.75 4.88
CA GLY A 26 -8.22 -4.80 4.32
C GLY A 26 -8.01 -3.55 5.18
N CYS A 27 -7.32 -2.55 4.63
CA CYS A 27 -6.97 -1.32 5.32
C CYS A 27 -7.71 -0.12 4.71
N LEU A 28 -8.50 0.58 5.52
CA LEU A 28 -9.06 1.89 5.20
C LEU A 28 -8.09 2.97 5.70
N SER A 29 -7.41 3.63 4.77
CA SER A 29 -6.62 4.82 5.06
C SER A 29 -7.51 6.06 4.94
N VAL A 30 -7.40 6.98 5.88
CA VAL A 30 -8.18 8.22 5.95
C VAL A 30 -7.20 9.36 6.18
N THR A 31 -7.43 10.50 5.56
CA THR A 31 -6.59 11.68 5.70
C THR A 31 -7.41 12.92 5.95
N ASP A 32 -6.82 13.82 6.70
CA ASP A 32 -7.18 15.23 6.77
C ASP A 32 -5.91 16.06 6.56
N ARG A 33 -6.02 17.39 6.42
CA ARG A 33 -4.96 18.31 5.99
C ARG A 33 -3.57 18.07 6.59
N GLU A 34 -3.50 17.63 7.85
CA GLU A 34 -2.25 17.44 8.58
C GLU A 34 -2.08 16.03 9.15
N ASN A 35 -3.07 15.14 9.00
CA ASN A 35 -3.10 13.86 9.71
C ASN A 35 -3.48 12.70 8.79
N VAL A 36 -2.88 11.53 9.03
CA VAL A 36 -3.22 10.26 8.37
C VAL A 36 -3.62 9.25 9.43
N GLY A 37 -4.80 8.66 9.26
CA GLY A 37 -5.30 7.53 10.03
C GLY A 37 -5.41 6.27 9.17
N ALA A 38 -5.35 5.12 9.80
CA ALA A 38 -5.63 3.83 9.20
C ALA A 38 -6.54 3.00 10.11
N ILE A 39 -7.56 2.37 9.54
CA ILE A 39 -8.48 1.43 10.20
C ILE A 39 -8.40 0.11 9.44
N TYR A 40 -8.06 -0.97 10.13
CA TYR A 40 -7.95 -2.29 9.56
C TYR A 40 -9.22 -3.09 9.84
N PHE A 41 -9.66 -3.83 8.83
CA PHE A 41 -10.84 -4.66 8.86
C PHE A 41 -10.50 -6.12 8.60
N GLU A 42 -11.20 -7.00 9.31
CA GLU A 42 -11.20 -8.43 9.10
C GLU A 42 -12.64 -8.93 9.10
N HIS A 43 -13.10 -9.46 7.96
CA HIS A 43 -14.47 -9.96 7.78
C HIS A 43 -15.55 -8.94 8.19
N GLY A 44 -15.33 -7.66 7.87
CA GLY A 44 -16.24 -6.56 8.23
C GLY A 44 -16.13 -6.06 9.68
N ARG A 45 -15.24 -6.62 10.49
CA ARG A 45 -14.99 -6.20 11.88
C ARG A 45 -13.73 -5.35 11.93
N ILE A 46 -13.71 -4.33 12.79
CA ILE A 46 -12.50 -3.52 13.00
C ILE A 46 -11.53 -4.33 13.84
N SER A 47 -10.31 -4.51 13.35
CA SER A 47 -9.28 -5.30 14.00
C SER A 47 -8.12 -4.51 14.58
N TYR A 48 -7.84 -3.34 13.99
CA TYR A 48 -6.76 -2.45 14.42
C TYR A 48 -7.00 -1.03 13.90
N ALA A 49 -6.39 -0.03 14.54
CA ALA A 49 -6.35 1.34 14.06
C ALA A 49 -5.04 2.03 14.45
N ALA A 50 -4.58 2.97 13.63
CA ALA A 50 -3.34 3.72 13.85
C ALA A 50 -3.43 5.14 13.31
N LEU A 51 -2.72 6.08 13.94
CA LEU A 51 -2.49 7.44 13.46
C LEU A 51 -0.99 7.62 13.13
N ALA A 52 -0.68 8.22 12.00
CA ALA A 52 0.72 8.42 11.57
C ALA A 52 1.48 9.43 12.44
N ASN A 53 0.79 10.45 12.96
CA ASN A 53 1.38 11.56 13.71
C ASN A 53 1.18 11.48 15.23
N ARG A 54 0.35 10.55 15.73
CA ARG A 54 0.18 10.34 17.18
C ARG A 54 0.91 9.09 17.64
N ARG A 55 1.94 9.29 18.47
CA ARG A 55 2.61 8.23 19.21
C ARG A 55 1.81 7.86 20.45
N ASP A 56 0.58 7.41 20.30
CA ASP A 56 -0.13 6.78 21.42
C ASP A 56 0.53 5.42 21.68
N ARG A 57 1.56 5.41 22.51
CA ARG A 57 2.24 4.18 22.90
C ARG A 57 1.31 3.45 23.85
N LEU A 58 0.99 2.19 23.53
CA LEU A 58 0.25 1.29 24.39
C LEU A 58 0.74 1.32 25.85
N GLY A 59 2.05 1.48 26.06
CA GLY A 59 2.65 1.65 27.38
C GLY A 59 2.14 2.87 28.15
N ASP A 60 1.99 4.02 27.50
CA ASP A 60 1.53 5.25 28.13
C ASP A 60 0.03 5.16 28.47
N VAL A 61 -0.75 4.42 27.67
CA VAL A 61 -2.16 4.11 27.96
C VAL A 61 -2.26 3.25 29.23
N LEU A 62 -1.45 2.19 29.33
CA LEU A 62 -1.46 1.27 30.46
C LEU A 62 -0.98 1.91 31.77
N VAL A 63 -0.02 2.84 31.69
CA VAL A 63 0.42 3.62 32.87
C VAL A 63 -0.69 4.58 33.33
N ARG A 64 -1.34 5.28 32.40
CA ARG A 64 -2.40 6.25 32.72
C ARG A 64 -3.67 5.60 33.29
N SER A 65 -4.02 4.39 32.83
CA SER A 65 -5.15 3.64 33.37
C SER A 65 -4.87 3.04 34.75
N GLY A 66 -3.64 3.17 35.27
CA GLY A 66 -3.21 2.59 36.54
C GLY A 66 -3.05 1.07 36.50
N VAL A 67 -3.08 0.47 35.31
CA VAL A 67 -2.91 -0.98 35.11
C VAL A 67 -1.45 -1.38 35.33
N ILE A 68 -0.49 -0.50 34.99
CA ILE A 68 0.93 -0.66 35.32
C ILE A 68 1.52 0.65 35.86
N SER A 69 2.62 0.54 36.60
CA SER A 69 3.44 1.68 37.02
C SER A 69 4.43 2.12 35.92
N ALA A 70 4.91 3.37 36.00
CA ALA A 70 5.96 3.87 35.10
C ALA A 70 7.26 3.04 35.20
N GLU A 71 7.56 2.49 36.37
CA GLU A 71 8.71 1.60 36.58
C GLU A 71 8.54 0.23 35.90
N GLU A 72 7.32 -0.31 35.89
CA GLU A 72 6.99 -1.56 35.17
C GLU A 72 7.08 -1.37 33.66
N LEU A 73 6.59 -0.23 33.16
CA LEU A 73 6.75 0.14 31.76
C LEU A 73 8.23 0.24 31.36
N GLN A 74 9.05 0.92 32.17
CA GLN A 74 10.48 1.06 31.87
C GLN A 74 11.19 -0.30 31.86
N ARG A 75 10.91 -1.17 32.84
CA ARG A 75 11.45 -2.54 32.86
C ARG A 75 11.04 -3.35 31.62
N ALA A 76 9.80 -3.18 31.14
CA ALA A 76 9.32 -3.84 29.94
C ALA A 76 10.00 -3.30 28.67
N LEU A 77 10.24 -1.99 28.57
CA LEU A 77 10.98 -1.36 27.47
C LEU A 77 12.45 -1.82 27.43
N ASP A 78 13.10 -1.94 28.58
CA ASP A 78 14.49 -2.41 28.67
C ASP A 78 14.60 -3.90 28.25
N ALA A 79 13.65 -4.74 28.69
CA ALA A 79 13.55 -6.14 28.28
C ALA A 79 13.25 -6.30 26.79
N GLN A 80 12.41 -5.42 26.23
CA GLN A 80 12.12 -5.36 24.80
C GLN A 80 13.36 -4.97 23.98
N GLY A 81 14.15 -4.00 24.45
CA GLY A 81 15.38 -3.56 23.80
C GLY A 81 16.44 -4.66 23.68
N ALA A 82 16.48 -5.60 24.62
CA ALA A 82 17.39 -6.75 24.62
C ALA A 82 16.96 -7.89 23.67
N ARG A 83 15.68 -7.94 23.27
CA ARG A 83 15.11 -9.01 22.43
C ARG A 83 14.44 -8.40 21.19
N ARG A 84 15.20 -8.30 20.08
CA ARG A 84 14.67 -7.83 18.79
C ARG A 84 13.44 -8.65 18.37
N GLY A 85 12.29 -8.00 18.28
CA GLY A 85 11.05 -8.56 17.72
C GLY A 85 9.90 -8.81 18.71
N GLN A 86 10.10 -8.71 20.04
CA GLN A 86 8.99 -8.86 21.00
C GLN A 86 8.19 -7.56 21.17
N LYS A 87 6.86 -7.65 21.30
CA LYS A 87 5.99 -6.48 21.53
C LYS A 87 5.97 -6.09 23.00
N LEU A 88 5.85 -4.79 23.27
CA LEU A 88 5.71 -4.27 24.62
C LEU A 88 4.54 -4.93 25.39
N GLY A 89 3.38 -5.11 24.76
CA GLY A 89 2.24 -5.79 25.39
C GLY A 89 2.49 -7.26 25.74
N GLU A 90 3.15 -8.01 24.83
CA GLU A 90 3.54 -9.41 25.09
C GLU A 90 4.60 -9.51 26.18
N VAL A 91 5.54 -8.56 26.22
CA VAL A 91 6.54 -8.46 27.29
C VAL A 91 5.85 -8.16 28.63
N LEU A 92 4.89 -7.25 28.67
CA LEU A 92 4.14 -6.92 29.89
C LEU A 92 3.33 -8.12 30.41
N VAL A 93 2.71 -8.90 29.53
CA VAL A 93 2.01 -10.15 29.90
C VAL A 93 3.01 -11.21 30.39
N ALA A 94 4.12 -11.40 29.68
CA ALA A 94 5.15 -12.38 30.06
C ALA A 94 5.84 -12.04 31.40
N MET A 95 5.92 -10.75 31.74
CA MET A 95 6.41 -10.27 33.03
C MET A 95 5.37 -10.37 34.14
N GLY A 96 4.12 -10.72 33.83
CA GLY A 96 3.01 -10.74 34.78
C GLY A 96 2.57 -9.35 35.25
N ALA A 97 2.97 -8.29 34.54
CA ALA A 97 2.59 -6.91 34.86
C ALA A 97 1.13 -6.62 34.48
N ILE A 98 0.61 -7.29 33.44
CA ILE A 98 -0.79 -7.20 33.00
C ILE A 98 -1.30 -8.59 32.61
N SER A 99 -2.61 -8.82 32.69
CA SER A 99 -3.22 -10.03 32.11
C SER A 99 -3.43 -9.88 30.59
N ALA A 100 -3.71 -11.00 29.91
CA ALA A 100 -4.07 -10.97 28.50
C ALA A 100 -5.40 -10.21 28.25
N GLU A 101 -6.31 -10.24 29.23
CA GLU A 101 -7.58 -9.52 29.19
C GLU A 101 -7.37 -8.00 29.35
N ASP A 102 -6.47 -7.58 30.25
CA ASP A 102 -6.09 -6.17 30.41
C ASP A 102 -5.45 -5.62 29.13
N LEU A 103 -4.61 -6.43 28.47
CA LEU A 103 -4.00 -6.08 27.19
C LEU A 103 -5.07 -5.93 26.09
N GLU A 104 -6.02 -6.86 25.99
CA GLU A 104 -7.11 -6.79 25.02
C GLU A 104 -7.97 -5.54 25.25
N SER A 105 -8.34 -5.25 26.51
CA SER A 105 -9.12 -4.08 26.88
C SER A 105 -8.38 -2.77 26.55
N ALA A 106 -7.07 -2.70 26.81
CA ALA A 106 -6.27 -1.53 26.49
C ALA A 106 -6.15 -1.28 24.99
N VAL A 107 -5.94 -2.33 24.20
CA VAL A 107 -5.89 -2.25 22.72
C VAL A 107 -7.25 -1.84 22.16
N ARG A 108 -8.34 -2.40 22.68
CA ARG A 108 -9.71 -2.02 22.29
C ARG A 108 -9.95 -0.53 22.55
N GLY A 109 -9.66 -0.05 23.76
CA GLY A 109 -9.81 1.37 24.10
C GLY A 109 -8.96 2.29 23.23
N GLN A 110 -7.74 1.87 22.87
CA GLN A 110 -6.88 2.63 21.95
C GLN A 110 -7.51 2.73 20.54
N ILE A 111 -8.00 1.61 20.01
CA ILE A 111 -8.66 1.59 18.70
C ILE A 111 -9.90 2.48 18.71
N GLU A 112 -10.69 2.43 19.80
CA GLU A 112 -11.87 3.28 19.97
C GLU A 112 -11.52 4.76 19.88
N GLN A 113 -10.53 5.20 20.65
CA GLN A 113 -10.07 6.59 20.65
C GLN A 113 -9.62 7.06 19.26
N ILE A 114 -8.85 6.23 18.55
CA ILE A 114 -8.38 6.55 17.21
C ILE A 114 -9.56 6.67 16.24
N VAL A 115 -10.46 5.69 16.21
CA VAL A 115 -11.60 5.71 15.29
C VAL A 115 -12.54 6.87 15.59
N PHE A 116 -12.77 7.20 16.87
CA PHE A 116 -13.56 8.38 17.24
C PHE A 116 -12.90 9.69 16.84
N PHE A 117 -11.58 9.80 16.95
CA PHE A 117 -10.85 10.94 16.44
C PHE A 117 -10.99 11.07 14.92
N LEU A 118 -10.94 9.96 14.18
CA LEU A 118 -11.13 9.98 12.73
C LEU A 118 -12.56 10.39 12.33
N PHE A 119 -13.59 10.08 13.15
CA PHE A 119 -14.96 10.54 12.90
C PHE A 119 -15.12 12.06 12.96
N SER A 120 -14.23 12.78 13.65
CA SER A 120 -14.28 14.25 13.65
C SER A 120 -13.81 14.86 12.34
N TRP A 121 -13.24 14.08 11.41
CA TRP A 121 -12.74 14.58 10.13
C TRP A 121 -13.87 14.66 9.11
N THR A 122 -14.31 15.88 8.83
CA THR A 122 -15.38 16.18 7.84
C THR A 122 -14.83 16.56 6.46
N THR A 123 -13.51 16.70 6.35
CA THR A 123 -12.82 17.00 5.09
C THR A 123 -11.59 16.12 4.93
N GLY A 124 -11.21 15.85 3.69
CA GLY A 124 -10.06 15.02 3.35
C GLY A 124 -10.44 13.86 2.46
N THR A 125 -9.58 12.86 2.35
CA THR A 125 -9.71 11.75 1.40
C THR A 125 -9.56 10.42 2.12
N PHE A 126 -10.13 9.37 1.53
CA PHE A 126 -9.98 8.01 2.03
C PHE A 126 -9.65 7.04 0.89
N ASN A 127 -8.95 5.97 1.23
CA ASN A 127 -8.60 4.88 0.33
C ASN A 127 -8.64 3.53 1.07
N PHE A 128 -9.47 2.62 0.60
CA PHE A 128 -9.56 1.24 1.09
C PHE A 128 -8.80 0.30 0.18
N GLU A 129 -7.78 -0.36 0.73
CA GLU A 129 -7.00 -1.38 0.05
C GLU A 129 -7.38 -2.79 0.56
N PRO A 130 -7.91 -3.68 -0.30
CA PRO A 130 -8.31 -5.02 0.10
C PRO A 130 -7.09 -5.88 0.44
N ASP A 131 -7.28 -6.84 1.36
CA ASP A 131 -6.27 -7.84 1.76
C ASP A 131 -4.98 -7.24 2.37
N VAL A 132 -5.00 -5.96 2.75
CA VAL A 132 -3.92 -5.31 3.52
C VAL A 132 -4.14 -5.53 5.01
N MET A 133 -3.24 -6.28 5.63
CA MET A 133 -3.21 -6.51 7.07
C MET A 133 -2.31 -5.49 7.76
N PRO A 134 -2.57 -5.18 9.05
CA PRO A 134 -1.62 -4.42 9.85
C PRO A 134 -0.28 -5.17 9.92
N GLN A 135 0.80 -4.46 10.29
CA GLN A 135 2.16 -5.03 10.35
C GLN A 135 2.17 -6.39 11.04
N GLU A 136 3.03 -7.32 10.60
CA GLU A 136 3.08 -8.77 10.98
C GLU A 136 3.07 -9.05 12.50
N HIS A 137 3.18 -8.02 13.32
CA HIS A 137 3.17 -8.04 14.76
C HIS A 137 2.22 -6.94 15.29
N ALA A 138 0.93 -6.98 14.94
CA ALA A 138 -0.10 -6.11 15.55
C ALA A 138 -0.99 -6.89 16.54
N PHE A 139 -1.37 -6.23 17.64
CA PHE A 139 -2.45 -6.62 18.58
C PHE A 139 -3.81 -6.66 17.89
N LEU A 140 -4.32 -7.79 17.37
CA LEU A 140 -5.64 -7.78 16.71
C LEU A 140 -6.76 -8.05 17.71
N VAL A 141 -7.82 -7.24 17.63
CA VAL A 141 -9.08 -7.47 18.34
C VAL A 141 -10.21 -7.67 17.34
N ALA A 142 -11.41 -8.02 17.79
CA ALA A 142 -12.59 -8.06 16.93
C ALA A 142 -13.64 -7.10 17.48
N MET A 143 -13.89 -6.01 16.76
CA MET A 143 -14.85 -4.96 17.15
C MET A 143 -15.97 -4.84 16.12
N HIS A 144 -17.20 -4.71 16.61
CA HIS A 144 -18.38 -4.43 15.79
C HIS A 144 -18.36 -2.96 15.35
N ALA A 145 -18.40 -2.72 14.03
CA ALA A 145 -18.41 -1.37 13.49
C ALA A 145 -19.68 -0.61 13.88
N GLU A 146 -20.80 -1.29 14.10
CA GLU A 146 -22.09 -0.68 14.47
C GLU A 146 -22.02 0.06 15.82
N SER A 147 -21.35 -0.52 16.82
CA SER A 147 -21.14 0.12 18.13
C SER A 147 -20.28 1.38 17.98
N MET A 148 -19.25 1.32 17.14
CA MET A 148 -18.39 2.46 16.82
C MET A 148 -19.14 3.56 16.08
N LEU A 149 -20.03 3.19 15.16
CA LEU A 149 -20.83 4.14 14.37
C LEU A 149 -21.84 4.89 15.24
N LEU A 150 -22.57 4.18 16.11
CA LEU A 150 -23.56 4.80 17.01
C LEU A 150 -22.90 5.76 17.99
N GLU A 151 -21.80 5.34 18.61
CA GLU A 151 -21.07 6.16 19.56
C GLU A 151 -20.32 7.31 18.86
N GLY A 152 -19.78 7.06 17.66
CA GLY A 152 -19.16 8.08 16.81
C GLY A 152 -20.14 9.17 16.38
N ALA A 153 -21.34 8.80 15.93
CA ALA A 153 -22.40 9.74 15.57
C ALA A 153 -22.83 10.60 16.77
N ARG A 154 -23.05 9.97 17.94
CA ARG A 154 -23.37 10.69 19.19
C ARG A 154 -22.29 11.72 19.54
N ARG A 155 -21.01 11.34 19.41
CA ARG A 155 -19.87 12.22 19.70
C ARG A 155 -19.74 13.36 18.72
N VAL A 156 -19.93 13.13 17.41
CA VAL A 156 -19.91 14.19 16.40
C VAL A 156 -21.03 15.20 16.65
N ASP A 157 -22.24 14.72 16.96
CA ASP A 157 -23.38 15.58 17.29
C ASP A 157 -23.12 16.40 18.56
N GLU A 158 -22.64 15.77 19.64
CA GLU A 158 -22.27 16.47 20.87
C GLU A 158 -21.10 17.44 20.67
N TRP A 159 -20.12 17.08 19.83
CA TRP A 159 -18.98 17.94 19.51
C TRP A 159 -19.40 19.22 18.79
N SER A 160 -20.40 19.15 17.90
CA SER A 160 -20.94 20.34 17.21
C SER A 160 -21.48 21.42 18.16
N LEU A 161 -21.90 21.03 19.37
CA LEU A 161 -22.32 21.94 20.42
C LEU A 161 -21.13 22.50 21.21
N ILE A 162 -20.13 21.63 21.48
CA ILE A 162 -18.91 21.97 22.21
C ILE A 162 -18.04 22.94 21.40
N GLU A 163 -17.91 22.71 20.09
CA GLU A 163 -17.07 23.48 19.15
C GLU A 163 -17.41 24.98 19.15
N LYS A 164 -18.67 25.35 19.44
CA LYS A 164 -19.11 26.76 19.55
C LYS A 164 -18.38 27.55 20.64
N LYS A 165 -17.87 26.87 21.69
CA LYS A 165 -17.10 27.47 22.78
C LYS A 165 -15.66 26.97 22.84
N ILE A 166 -15.39 25.78 22.30
CA ILE A 166 -14.08 25.14 22.25
C ILE A 166 -13.78 24.81 20.77
N PRO A 167 -13.44 25.82 19.95
CA PRO A 167 -13.26 25.63 18.51
C PRO A 167 -12.06 24.74 18.15
N SER A 168 -11.14 24.52 19.08
CA SER A 168 -10.06 23.54 18.92
C SER A 168 -9.55 23.06 20.28
N PHE A 169 -8.85 21.92 20.30
CA PHE A 169 -8.19 21.43 21.52
C PHE A 169 -6.95 22.25 21.91
N GLY A 170 -6.50 23.19 21.06
CA GLY A 170 -5.42 24.12 21.36
C GLY A 170 -5.84 25.33 22.22
N VAL A 171 -7.10 25.42 22.63
CA VAL A 171 -7.61 26.51 23.46
C VAL A 171 -7.15 26.35 24.90
N VAL A 172 -6.69 27.45 25.51
CA VAL A 172 -6.30 27.50 26.91
C VAL A 172 -7.43 28.14 27.72
N PHE A 173 -7.80 27.55 28.84
CA PHE A 173 -8.82 28.08 29.73
C PHE A 173 -8.24 28.53 31.07
N GLN A 174 -8.72 29.68 31.55
CA GLN A 174 -8.52 30.15 32.92
C GLN A 174 -9.77 29.88 33.74
N LEU A 175 -9.57 29.22 34.88
CA LEU A 175 -10.61 28.96 35.87
C LEU A 175 -10.76 30.13 36.83
N ASP A 176 -12.01 30.54 37.08
CA ASP A 176 -12.37 31.45 38.16
C ASP A 176 -12.63 30.66 39.46
N HIS A 177 -11.54 30.34 40.17
CA HIS A 177 -11.60 29.58 41.42
C HIS A 177 -12.53 30.22 42.46
N ARG A 178 -12.55 31.56 42.53
CA ARG A 178 -13.39 32.28 43.50
C ARG A 178 -14.86 32.04 43.24
N LYS A 179 -15.26 32.06 41.96
CA LYS A 179 -16.66 31.86 41.56
C LYS A 179 -17.09 30.40 41.77
N VAL A 180 -16.21 29.43 41.55
CA VAL A 180 -16.49 28.01 41.84
C VAL A 180 -16.66 27.79 43.34
N GLU A 181 -15.78 28.34 44.17
CA GLU A 181 -15.86 28.25 45.64
C GLU A 181 -17.14 28.92 46.17
N LEU A 182 -17.49 30.12 45.69
CA LEU A 182 -18.70 30.82 46.13
C LEU A 182 -20.00 30.10 45.75
N MET A 183 -20.05 29.51 44.55
CA MET A 183 -21.28 28.92 44.03
C MET A 183 -21.45 27.45 44.43
N SER A 184 -20.35 26.75 44.75
CA SER A 184 -20.33 25.32 45.13
C SER A 184 -21.23 24.44 44.23
N PRO A 185 -20.99 24.43 42.91
CA PRO A 185 -21.83 23.68 41.97
C PRO A 185 -21.73 22.16 42.17
N GLU A 186 -22.79 21.42 41.82
CA GLU A 186 -22.70 19.97 41.62
C GLU A 186 -21.89 19.70 40.35
N LEU A 187 -20.73 19.06 40.51
CA LEU A 187 -19.77 18.82 39.43
C LEU A 187 -19.80 17.35 39.02
N SER A 188 -19.56 17.09 37.72
CA SER A 188 -19.30 15.73 37.26
C SER A 188 -17.93 15.25 37.76
N ARG A 189 -17.75 13.92 37.81
CA ARG A 189 -16.47 13.30 38.20
C ARG A 189 -15.30 13.81 37.35
N GLU A 190 -15.53 14.06 36.06
CA GLU A 190 -14.53 14.59 35.13
C GLU A 190 -14.22 16.06 35.44
N GLN A 191 -15.23 16.87 35.76
CA GLN A 191 -15.05 18.27 36.13
C GLN A 191 -14.25 18.40 37.44
N GLU A 192 -14.55 17.58 38.45
CA GLU A 192 -13.80 17.55 39.72
C GLU A 192 -12.32 17.23 39.51
N ARG A 193 -12.01 16.31 38.58
CA ARG A 193 -10.63 15.95 38.23
C ARG A 193 -9.89 17.06 37.47
N LEU A 194 -10.61 17.84 36.66
CA LEU A 194 -10.02 18.89 35.84
C LEU A 194 -9.77 20.20 36.62
N LEU A 195 -10.65 20.57 37.56
CA LEU A 195 -10.53 21.86 38.28
C LEU A 195 -9.13 22.16 38.86
N PRO A 196 -8.41 21.21 39.49
CA PRO A 196 -7.10 21.48 40.08
C PRO A 196 -6.01 21.81 39.04
N ILE A 197 -6.20 21.42 37.79
CA ILE A 197 -5.18 21.52 36.73
C ILE A 197 -5.48 22.61 35.69
N ILE A 198 -6.63 23.28 35.75
CA ILE A 198 -6.94 24.39 34.85
C ILE A 198 -6.25 25.67 35.36
N ASP A 199 -5.10 25.99 34.79
CA ASP A 199 -4.19 27.03 35.28
C ASP A 199 -4.00 28.24 34.34
N GLY A 200 -4.76 28.30 33.23
CA GLY A 200 -4.60 29.34 32.23
C GLY A 200 -3.34 29.23 31.37
N ARG A 201 -2.63 28.09 31.41
CA ARG A 201 -1.43 27.84 30.59
C ARG A 201 -1.56 26.59 29.73
N ARG A 202 -2.18 25.54 30.25
CA ARG A 202 -2.40 24.28 29.54
C ARG A 202 -3.57 24.39 28.56
N ASP A 203 -3.37 23.89 27.35
CA ASP A 203 -4.45 23.74 26.38
C ASP A 203 -5.25 22.46 26.64
N VAL A 204 -6.39 22.30 25.97
CA VAL A 204 -7.29 21.15 26.20
C VAL A 204 -6.58 19.82 25.95
N SER A 205 -5.70 19.74 24.95
CA SER A 205 -4.88 18.55 24.71
C SER A 205 -3.96 18.24 25.90
N ALA A 206 -3.25 19.24 26.44
CA ALA A 206 -2.42 19.05 27.62
C ALA A 206 -3.22 18.65 28.88
N LEU A 207 -4.43 19.20 29.07
CA LEU A 207 -5.32 18.82 30.17
C LEU A 207 -5.80 17.37 30.04
N ALA A 208 -6.13 16.94 28.82
CA ALA A 208 -6.51 15.56 28.52
C ALA A 208 -5.36 14.58 28.78
N GLU A 209 -4.15 14.94 28.35
CA GLU A 209 -2.94 14.15 28.59
C GLU A 209 -2.65 13.96 30.09
N GLU A 210 -2.73 15.03 30.88
CA GLU A 210 -2.40 15.00 32.31
C GLU A 210 -3.46 14.32 33.17
N CYS A 211 -4.74 14.50 32.85
CA CYS A 211 -5.83 13.79 33.55
C CYS A 211 -6.01 12.34 33.09
N GLY A 212 -5.42 11.92 31.96
CA GLY A 212 -5.70 10.61 31.37
C GLY A 212 -7.18 10.43 31.00
N ILE A 213 -7.84 11.52 30.63
CA ILE A 213 -9.24 11.56 30.16
C ILE A 213 -9.17 11.87 28.66
N GLY A 214 -10.04 11.27 27.83
CA GLY A 214 -10.08 11.58 26.39
C GLY A 214 -10.37 13.06 26.12
N GLU A 215 -9.81 13.61 25.04
CA GLU A 215 -9.97 15.02 24.66
C GLU A 215 -11.44 15.43 24.51
N PHE A 216 -12.29 14.50 24.06
CA PHE A 216 -13.72 14.71 23.93
C PHE A 216 -14.42 14.90 25.28
N GLU A 217 -14.13 14.03 26.25
CA GLU A 217 -14.68 14.06 27.60
C GLU A 217 -14.18 15.30 28.37
N VAL A 218 -12.91 15.68 28.18
CA VAL A 218 -12.39 16.95 28.69
C VAL A 218 -13.08 18.13 28.05
N GLY A 219 -13.24 18.14 26.73
CA GLY A 219 -13.99 19.17 26.01
C GLY A 219 -15.43 19.32 26.52
N LYS A 220 -16.12 18.21 26.80
CA LYS A 220 -17.47 18.22 27.38
C LYS A 220 -17.50 18.79 28.79
N ALA A 221 -16.57 18.39 29.65
CA ALA A 221 -16.46 18.89 31.02
C ALA A 221 -16.16 20.39 31.04
N LEU A 222 -15.21 20.85 30.23
CA LEU A 222 -14.85 22.25 30.06
C LEU A 222 -16.00 23.05 29.45
N TYR A 223 -16.74 22.50 28.48
CA TYR A 223 -17.92 23.15 27.92
C TYR A 223 -18.98 23.43 28.98
N GLY A 224 -19.29 22.44 29.84
CA GLY A 224 -20.22 22.62 30.95
C GLY A 224 -19.79 23.73 31.91
N LEU A 225 -18.50 23.75 32.28
CA LEU A 225 -17.94 24.80 33.14
C LEU A 225 -17.93 26.18 32.47
N ALA A 226 -17.66 26.25 31.16
CA ALA A 226 -17.67 27.48 30.38
C ALA A 226 -19.10 28.04 30.22
N MET A 227 -20.09 27.17 29.97
CA MET A 227 -21.49 27.56 29.88
C MET A 227 -22.06 28.05 31.21
N ALA A 228 -21.60 27.48 32.33
CA ALA A 228 -21.89 27.98 33.68
C ALA A 228 -21.09 29.26 34.03
N GLY A 229 -20.17 29.68 33.16
CA GLY A 229 -19.39 30.90 33.29
C GLY A 229 -18.27 30.82 34.33
N TYR A 230 -17.73 29.64 34.58
CA TYR A 230 -16.56 29.42 35.45
C TYR A 230 -15.22 29.45 34.69
N LEU A 231 -15.26 29.33 33.35
CA LEU A 231 -14.07 29.35 32.50
C LEU A 231 -14.05 30.53 31.54
N THR A 232 -12.84 31.04 31.26
CA THR A 232 -12.57 32.05 30.23
C THR A 232 -11.41 31.61 29.33
N ALA A 233 -11.53 31.81 28.02
CA ALA A 233 -10.48 31.44 27.07
C ALA A 233 -9.33 32.47 27.07
N VAL A 234 -8.08 32.01 27.03
CA VAL A 234 -6.86 32.83 27.08
C VAL A 234 -6.02 32.62 25.81
N PRO A 235 -5.46 33.68 25.20
CA PRO A 235 -4.56 33.53 24.03
C PRO A 235 -3.19 32.93 24.41
N LYS A 236 -2.75 31.93 23.63
CA LYS A 236 -1.48 31.20 23.80
C LYS A 236 -0.28 32.11 23.48
N ARG A 237 0.71 32.22 24.38
CA ARG A 237 2.00 32.89 24.10
C ARG A 237 2.94 31.93 23.37
N LEU A 238 3.45 32.35 22.22
CA LEU A 238 4.34 31.57 21.35
C LEU A 238 5.81 31.83 21.68
N GLU A 239 6.44 30.94 22.43
CA GLU A 239 7.90 30.91 22.66
C GLU A 239 8.46 29.53 22.30
N SER A 240 8.87 29.29 21.04
CA SER A 240 9.90 28.28 20.62
C SER A 240 9.86 27.97 19.10
N VAL A 241 10.25 28.92 18.24
CA VAL A 241 10.14 28.73 16.77
C VAL A 241 11.25 27.84 16.17
N VAL A 242 12.43 27.71 16.79
CA VAL A 242 13.60 27.10 16.11
C VAL A 242 13.74 25.58 16.32
N ARG A 243 13.30 25.01 17.46
CA ARG A 243 13.30 23.55 17.67
C ARG A 243 12.15 22.83 16.96
N VAL A 244 11.08 23.55 16.63
CA VAL A 244 9.86 23.01 16.01
C VAL A 244 10.03 22.75 14.52
N VAL A 245 10.84 23.54 13.81
CA VAL A 245 11.05 23.35 12.36
C VAL A 245 11.77 22.03 12.06
N ASP A 246 12.71 21.63 12.92
CA ASP A 246 13.43 20.37 12.71
C ASP A 246 12.57 19.13 12.98
N SER A 247 11.70 19.16 14.00
CA SER A 247 10.73 18.08 14.22
C SER A 247 9.62 18.07 13.17
N LEU A 248 9.16 19.25 12.72
CA LEU A 248 8.07 19.38 11.76
C LEU A 248 8.43 18.82 10.39
N ALA A 249 9.64 19.08 9.88
CA ALA A 249 10.07 18.52 8.60
C ALA A 249 10.22 16.98 8.65
N GLU A 250 10.61 16.43 9.81
CA GLU A 250 10.66 14.97 10.01
C GLU A 250 9.26 14.35 10.08
N GLU A 251 8.34 15.03 10.77
CA GLU A 251 6.92 14.67 10.83
C GLU A 251 6.26 14.75 9.45
N GLN A 252 6.56 15.77 8.64
CA GLN A 252 6.07 15.91 7.26
C GLN A 252 6.59 14.80 6.35
N VAL A 253 7.85 14.41 6.47
CA VAL A 253 8.38 13.24 5.73
C VAL A 253 7.70 11.95 6.17
N ALA A 254 7.43 11.78 7.48
CA ALA A 254 6.72 10.62 8.00
C ALA A 254 5.26 10.58 7.50
N LEU A 255 4.60 11.73 7.45
CA LEU A 255 3.25 11.92 6.91
C LEU A 255 3.22 11.55 5.42
N GLY A 256 4.10 12.14 4.60
CA GLY A 256 4.23 11.80 3.18
C GLY A 256 4.50 10.31 2.96
N ALA A 257 5.34 9.69 3.80
CA ALA A 257 5.63 8.27 3.72
C ALA A 257 4.41 7.40 4.09
N ALA A 258 3.59 7.84 5.05
CA ALA A 258 2.33 7.20 5.39
C ALA A 258 1.33 7.32 4.24
N LEU A 259 1.18 8.51 3.65
CA LEU A 259 0.34 8.75 2.45
C LEU A 259 0.77 7.86 1.28
N TYR A 260 2.08 7.73 1.05
CA TYR A 260 2.62 6.84 0.02
C TYR A 260 2.21 5.38 0.25
N ARG A 261 2.35 4.88 1.48
CA ARG A 261 1.95 3.51 1.85
C ARG A 261 0.44 3.30 1.78
N ALA A 262 -0.34 4.34 2.05
CA ALA A 262 -1.79 4.36 1.97
C ALA A 262 -2.33 4.47 0.52
N GLY A 263 -1.45 4.51 -0.49
CA GLY A 263 -1.85 4.62 -1.89
C GLY A 263 -2.26 6.03 -2.33
N MET A 264 -2.11 7.02 -1.45
CA MET A 264 -2.55 8.40 -1.63
C MET A 264 -1.46 9.24 -2.28
N TYR A 265 -1.11 8.88 -3.51
CA TYR A 265 0.09 9.36 -4.19
C TYR A 265 0.10 10.86 -4.48
N GLY A 266 -1.06 11.47 -4.74
CA GLY A 266 -1.16 12.91 -4.98
C GLY A 266 -0.83 13.71 -3.72
N ASP A 267 -1.49 13.37 -2.61
CA ASP A 267 -1.27 14.00 -1.31
C ASP A 267 0.16 13.75 -0.81
N ALA A 268 0.68 12.53 -0.98
CA ALA A 268 2.07 12.21 -0.67
C ALA A 268 3.05 13.09 -1.46
N GLU A 269 2.82 13.29 -2.75
CA GLU A 269 3.67 14.13 -3.60
C GLU A 269 3.68 15.59 -3.12
N GLU A 270 2.54 16.13 -2.71
CA GLU A 270 2.43 17.48 -2.18
C GLU A 270 3.24 17.65 -0.89
N GLU A 271 3.11 16.72 0.05
CA GLU A 271 3.87 16.76 1.31
C GLU A 271 5.38 16.67 1.08
N PHE A 272 5.85 15.81 0.19
CA PHE A 272 7.27 15.75 -0.12
C PHE A 272 7.78 17.01 -0.84
N ARG A 273 6.95 17.67 -1.67
CA ARG A 273 7.32 18.97 -2.28
C ARG A 273 7.43 20.07 -1.21
N ARG A 274 6.48 20.14 -0.27
CA ARG A 274 6.54 21.09 0.86
C ARG A 274 7.80 20.91 1.70
N VAL A 275 8.22 19.67 1.91
CA VAL A 275 9.51 19.37 2.57
C VAL A 275 10.67 19.92 1.75
N LEU A 276 10.66 19.77 0.42
CA LEU A 276 11.73 20.28 -0.44
C LEU A 276 11.74 21.80 -0.60
N ASP A 277 10.59 22.47 -0.49
CA ASP A 277 10.54 23.94 -0.47
C ASP A 277 11.28 24.51 0.76
N GLN A 278 11.17 23.82 1.89
CA GLN A 278 11.87 24.17 3.13
C GLN A 278 13.32 23.66 3.14
N ARG A 279 13.55 22.45 2.61
CA ARG A 279 14.83 21.74 2.60
C ARG A 279 15.10 21.17 1.21
N PRO A 280 15.65 21.96 0.27
CA PRO A 280 15.82 21.55 -1.14
C PRO A 280 16.66 20.29 -1.37
N ARG A 281 17.49 19.91 -0.39
CA ARG A 281 18.38 18.75 -0.43
C ARG A 281 17.97 17.62 0.51
N ASP A 282 16.73 17.58 1.02
CA ASP A 282 16.28 16.46 1.87
C ASP A 282 16.27 15.15 1.06
N PRO A 283 17.09 14.15 1.43
CA PRO A 283 17.21 12.94 0.62
C PRO A 283 16.05 11.97 0.78
N ARG A 284 15.32 12.02 1.91
CA ARG A 284 14.16 11.15 2.13
C ARG A 284 13.01 11.60 1.25
N ALA A 285 12.69 12.90 1.25
CA ALA A 285 11.68 13.48 0.40
C ALA A 285 11.98 13.24 -1.09
N ARG A 286 13.24 13.47 -1.52
CA ARG A 286 13.70 13.14 -2.89
C ARG A 286 13.52 11.66 -3.22
N SER A 287 13.89 10.75 -2.32
CA SER A 287 13.75 9.30 -2.54
C SER A 287 12.28 8.89 -2.72
N TYR A 288 11.36 9.44 -1.92
CA TYR A 288 9.94 9.14 -2.07
C TYR A 288 9.33 9.76 -3.33
N LEU A 289 9.73 10.98 -3.73
CA LEU A 289 9.35 11.52 -5.04
C LEU A 289 9.85 10.64 -6.19
N GLY A 290 11.08 10.12 -6.10
CA GLY A 290 11.61 9.14 -7.05
C GLY A 290 10.74 7.87 -7.12
N LEU A 291 10.31 7.33 -5.97
CA LEU A 291 9.41 6.18 -5.90
C LEU A 291 8.03 6.47 -6.51
N LEU A 292 7.50 7.67 -6.32
CA LEU A 292 6.25 8.11 -6.94
C LEU A 292 6.39 8.18 -8.47
N GLN A 293 7.48 8.77 -8.99
CA GLN A 293 7.73 8.81 -10.43
C GLN A 293 7.97 7.42 -11.02
N LEU A 294 8.65 6.53 -10.30
CA LEU A 294 8.84 5.13 -10.71
C LEU A 294 7.49 4.43 -10.83
N ARG A 295 6.60 4.60 -9.84
CA ARG A 295 5.25 4.05 -9.92
C ARG A 295 4.42 4.63 -11.07
N ALA A 296 4.59 5.92 -11.36
CA ALA A 296 3.92 6.61 -12.46
C ALA A 296 4.48 6.28 -13.86
N GLY A 297 5.52 5.43 -13.95
CA GLY A 297 6.15 5.07 -15.21
C GLY A 297 7.06 6.14 -15.79
N ARG A 298 7.41 7.17 -15.01
CA ARG A 298 8.26 8.29 -15.43
C ARG A 298 9.70 8.00 -15.03
N TRP A 299 10.30 7.02 -15.69
CA TRP A 299 11.59 6.43 -15.33
C TRP A 299 12.74 7.45 -15.29
N THR A 300 12.79 8.38 -16.26
CA THR A 300 13.82 9.44 -16.29
C THR A 300 13.73 10.37 -15.09
N ALA A 301 12.52 10.80 -14.72
CA ALA A 301 12.32 11.65 -13.55
C ALA A 301 12.62 10.90 -12.24
N ALA A 302 12.27 9.61 -12.18
CA ALA A 302 12.61 8.75 -11.05
C ALA A 302 14.13 8.65 -10.86
N ALA A 303 14.88 8.35 -11.94
CA ALA A 303 16.34 8.30 -11.90
C ALA A 303 16.94 9.61 -11.41
N ALA A 304 16.50 10.76 -11.94
CA ALA A 304 16.97 12.07 -11.51
C ALA A 304 16.78 12.31 -10.00
N HIS A 305 15.60 11.96 -9.45
CA HIS A 305 15.35 12.10 -8.01
C HIS A 305 16.24 11.19 -7.15
N PHE A 306 16.49 9.94 -7.57
CA PHE A 306 17.36 9.02 -6.84
C PHE A 306 18.84 9.42 -6.94
N GLU A 307 19.30 9.87 -8.11
CA GLU A 307 20.62 10.47 -8.29
C GLU A 307 20.81 11.65 -7.31
N ASP A 308 19.81 12.52 -7.23
CA ASP A 308 19.83 13.68 -6.33
C ASP A 308 19.80 13.30 -4.85
N ALA A 309 19.08 12.24 -4.47
CA ALA A 309 19.09 11.71 -3.11
C ALA A 309 20.45 11.07 -2.76
N SER A 310 21.09 10.40 -3.72
CA SER A 310 22.36 9.68 -3.53
C SER A 310 23.57 10.60 -3.22
N ARG A 311 23.44 11.90 -3.53
CA ARG A 311 24.50 12.92 -3.29
C ARG A 311 24.67 13.28 -1.82
N THR A 312 23.72 12.92 -0.96
CA THR A 312 23.78 13.20 0.48
C THR A 312 24.30 11.99 1.24
N ARG A 313 25.17 12.19 2.23
CA ARG A 313 25.71 11.11 3.08
C ARG A 313 25.24 11.29 4.53
N PRO A 314 24.83 10.21 5.23
CA PRO A 314 24.78 8.81 4.76
C PRO A 314 23.60 8.54 3.80
N VAL A 315 23.80 7.60 2.87
CA VAL A 315 22.79 7.17 1.89
C VAL A 315 22.43 5.71 2.15
N ALA A 316 21.14 5.42 2.13
CA ALA A 316 20.64 4.05 2.30
C ALA A 316 20.78 3.28 0.98
N TRP A 317 21.14 1.99 1.06
CA TRP A 317 21.36 1.15 -0.14
C TRP A 317 20.10 1.08 -1.04
N GLN A 318 18.91 1.23 -0.48
CA GLN A 318 17.64 1.23 -1.20
C GLN A 318 17.56 2.35 -2.25
N VAL A 319 18.24 3.48 -2.03
CA VAL A 319 18.27 4.59 -3.01
C VAL A 319 18.94 4.12 -4.30
N PHE A 320 20.08 3.44 -4.18
CA PHE A 320 20.79 2.87 -5.33
C PHE A 320 20.04 1.68 -5.95
N HIS A 321 19.37 0.86 -5.13
CA HIS A 321 18.51 -0.19 -5.67
C HIS A 321 17.36 0.37 -6.52
N HIS A 322 16.65 1.40 -6.03
CA HIS A 322 15.58 2.04 -6.80
C HIS A 322 16.10 2.79 -8.03
N LEU A 323 17.30 3.39 -7.95
CA LEU A 323 17.99 3.96 -9.11
C LEU A 323 18.28 2.90 -10.17
N ALA A 324 18.76 1.72 -9.76
CA ALA A 324 18.97 0.59 -10.66
C ALA A 324 17.68 0.14 -11.35
N LEU A 325 16.56 0.08 -10.61
CA LEU A 325 15.24 -0.21 -11.19
C LEU A 325 14.82 0.84 -12.23
N ALA A 326 15.09 2.12 -11.99
CA ALA A 326 14.80 3.18 -12.96
C ALA A 326 15.66 3.05 -14.23
N TYR A 327 16.96 2.81 -14.09
CA TYR A 327 17.87 2.57 -15.22
C TYR A 327 17.54 1.29 -15.99
N GLU A 328 17.13 0.22 -15.30
CA GLU A 328 16.61 -0.99 -15.92
C GLU A 328 15.46 -0.62 -16.85
N ARG A 329 14.44 0.08 -16.36
CA ARG A 329 13.29 0.51 -17.19
C ARG A 329 13.67 1.38 -18.39
N LEU A 330 14.75 2.15 -18.29
CA LEU A 330 15.30 2.96 -19.39
C LEU A 330 16.14 2.15 -20.39
N GLY A 331 16.42 0.87 -20.11
CA GLY A 331 17.32 0.03 -20.91
C GLY A 331 18.81 0.34 -20.70
N GLN A 332 19.14 1.15 -19.70
CA GLN A 332 20.49 1.56 -19.33
C GLN A 332 21.13 0.51 -18.42
N LEU A 333 21.36 -0.69 -18.97
CA LEU A 333 21.75 -1.88 -18.19
C LEU A 333 23.09 -1.71 -17.46
N ALA A 334 24.07 -1.02 -18.08
CA ALA A 334 25.36 -0.74 -17.47
C ALA A 334 25.21 0.13 -16.20
N GLN A 335 24.49 1.26 -16.29
CA GLN A 335 24.23 2.11 -15.12
C GLN A 335 23.38 1.41 -14.06
N ALA A 336 22.43 0.57 -14.49
CA ALA A 336 21.65 -0.24 -13.55
C ALA A 336 22.55 -1.18 -12.75
N ARG A 337 23.49 -1.86 -13.42
CA ARG A 337 24.47 -2.75 -12.79
C ARG A 337 25.39 -2.01 -11.83
N GLU A 338 25.92 -0.84 -12.21
CA GLU A 338 26.74 0.00 -11.33
C GLU A 338 25.97 0.40 -10.06
N ALA A 339 24.72 0.83 -10.20
CA ALA A 339 23.89 1.18 -9.05
C ALA A 339 23.61 -0.04 -8.14
N LEU A 340 23.41 -1.25 -8.68
CA LEU A 340 23.27 -2.44 -7.85
C LEU A 340 24.56 -2.79 -7.09
N VAL A 341 25.74 -2.59 -7.70
CA VAL A 341 27.04 -2.80 -7.04
C VAL A 341 27.22 -1.82 -5.87
N GLU A 342 26.88 -0.55 -6.06
CA GLU A 342 26.89 0.45 -4.98
C GLU A 342 25.90 0.09 -3.85
N ALA A 343 24.68 -0.34 -4.20
CA ALA A 343 23.71 -0.82 -3.21
C ALA A 343 24.27 -2.01 -2.41
N ALA A 344 24.95 -2.95 -3.06
CA ALA A 344 25.57 -4.09 -2.40
C ALA A 344 26.68 -3.65 -1.44
N ALA A 345 27.54 -2.71 -1.87
CA ALA A 345 28.63 -2.15 -1.07
C ALA A 345 28.11 -1.40 0.19
N LEU A 346 26.91 -0.82 0.12
CA LEU A 346 26.25 -0.13 1.22
C LEU A 346 25.46 -1.07 2.16
N GLY A 347 25.68 -2.38 2.06
CA GLY A 347 25.08 -3.40 2.94
C GLY A 347 23.86 -4.10 2.38
N GLY A 348 23.50 -3.87 1.11
CA GLY A 348 22.39 -4.54 0.45
C GLY A 348 22.71 -5.93 -0.13
N ALA A 349 23.96 -6.39 -0.07
CA ALA A 349 24.44 -7.57 -0.81
C ALA A 349 23.67 -8.88 -0.52
N GLY A 350 23.14 -9.05 0.69
CA GLY A 350 22.35 -10.22 1.09
C GLY A 350 20.84 -10.06 0.92
N ASP A 351 20.35 -8.91 0.46
CA ASP A 351 18.92 -8.68 0.32
C ASP A 351 18.38 -9.43 -0.92
N PRO A 352 17.36 -10.29 -0.77
CA PRO A 352 16.86 -11.09 -1.89
C PRO A 352 16.28 -10.24 -3.03
N ARG A 353 15.84 -9.01 -2.76
CA ARG A 353 15.33 -8.10 -3.81
C ARG A 353 16.47 -7.55 -4.66
N LEU A 354 17.62 -7.26 -4.04
CA LEU A 354 18.80 -6.79 -4.76
C LEU A 354 19.39 -7.91 -5.63
N LEU A 355 19.50 -9.12 -5.06
CA LEU A 355 19.92 -10.33 -5.78
C LEU A 355 19.01 -10.60 -6.99
N LEU A 356 17.69 -10.54 -6.80
CA LEU A 356 16.74 -10.68 -7.90
C LEU A 356 16.97 -9.60 -8.97
N SER A 357 17.21 -8.34 -8.60
CA SER A 357 17.52 -7.28 -9.56
C SER A 357 18.81 -7.54 -10.36
N PHE A 358 19.86 -8.10 -9.75
CA PHE A 358 21.04 -8.56 -10.51
C PHE A 358 20.66 -9.64 -11.52
N GLY A 359 19.83 -10.60 -11.13
CA GLY A 359 19.34 -11.65 -12.03
C GLY A 359 18.52 -11.11 -13.21
N VAL A 360 17.69 -10.08 -12.97
CA VAL A 360 16.91 -9.40 -14.02
C VAL A 360 17.83 -8.67 -15.00
N ILE A 361 18.84 -7.96 -14.52
CA ILE A 361 19.80 -7.29 -15.39
C ILE A 361 20.59 -8.31 -16.21
N ALA A 362 21.10 -9.38 -15.60
CA ALA A 362 21.82 -10.44 -16.29
C ALA A 362 20.95 -11.10 -17.38
N LEU A 363 19.68 -11.36 -17.09
CA LEU A 363 18.72 -11.90 -18.05
C LEU A 363 18.58 -10.97 -19.27
N ARG A 364 18.50 -9.66 -19.06
CA ARG A 364 18.36 -8.67 -20.14
C ARG A 364 19.62 -8.48 -20.97
N GLU A 365 20.78 -8.73 -20.39
CA GLU A 365 22.06 -8.79 -21.09
C GLU A 365 22.24 -10.12 -21.86
N GLY A 366 21.38 -11.12 -21.62
CA GLY A 366 21.45 -12.44 -22.23
C GLY A 366 22.32 -13.44 -21.47
N ASP A 367 22.89 -13.06 -20.32
CA ASP A 367 23.64 -13.96 -19.45
C ASP A 367 22.68 -14.81 -18.58
N LEU A 368 22.19 -15.89 -19.18
CA LEU A 368 21.27 -16.83 -18.52
C LEU A 368 21.92 -17.57 -17.34
N ALA A 369 23.25 -17.72 -17.33
CA ALA A 369 23.97 -18.41 -16.26
C ALA A 369 24.03 -17.54 -15.00
N ALA A 370 24.42 -16.28 -15.14
CA ALA A 370 24.39 -15.31 -14.05
C ALA A 370 22.94 -15.05 -13.59
N ALA A 371 21.98 -14.97 -14.51
CA ALA A 371 20.57 -14.82 -14.16
C ALA A 371 20.05 -15.99 -13.29
N SER A 372 20.39 -17.24 -13.65
CA SER A 372 20.01 -18.41 -12.84
C SER A 372 20.63 -18.37 -11.45
N THR A 373 21.94 -18.06 -11.39
CA THR A 373 22.69 -18.00 -10.13
C THR A 373 22.05 -16.99 -9.17
N HIS A 374 21.78 -15.78 -9.65
CA HIS A 374 21.17 -14.74 -8.81
C HIS A 374 19.72 -15.04 -8.42
N CYS A 375 18.93 -15.70 -9.28
CA CYS A 375 17.60 -16.18 -8.90
C CYS A 375 17.67 -17.24 -7.78
N GLU A 376 18.66 -18.15 -7.82
CA GLU A 376 18.89 -19.18 -6.81
C GLU A 376 19.37 -18.57 -5.48
N GLU A 377 20.32 -17.63 -5.53
CA GLU A 377 20.78 -16.86 -4.36
C GLU A 377 19.62 -16.08 -3.72
N ALA A 378 18.80 -15.40 -4.53
CA ALA A 378 17.61 -14.70 -4.04
C ALA A 378 16.65 -15.68 -3.35
N ARG A 379 16.45 -16.89 -3.90
CA ARG A 379 15.59 -17.92 -3.29
C ARG A 379 16.09 -18.36 -1.92
N LEU A 380 17.41 -18.55 -1.80
CA LEU A 380 18.05 -18.91 -0.53
C LEU A 380 17.92 -17.78 0.49
N ALA A 381 18.11 -16.52 0.06
CA ALA A 381 18.02 -15.35 0.91
C ALA A 381 16.59 -15.08 1.43
N TYR A 382 15.54 -15.49 0.71
CA TYR A 382 14.17 -15.47 1.26
C TYR A 382 13.96 -16.47 2.42
N GLY A 383 14.77 -17.53 2.51
CA GLY A 383 14.68 -18.54 3.56
C GLY A 383 13.28 -19.20 3.65
N GLN A 384 12.74 -19.27 4.87
CA GLN A 384 11.37 -19.73 5.16
C GLN A 384 10.32 -18.61 5.00
N GLY A 385 10.73 -17.41 4.62
CA GLY A 385 9.83 -16.28 4.41
C GLY A 385 8.99 -16.41 3.14
N THR A 386 7.97 -15.56 3.03
CA THR A 386 7.09 -15.51 1.85
C THR A 386 7.87 -15.06 0.62
N VAL A 387 7.97 -15.94 -0.38
CA VAL A 387 8.61 -15.63 -1.66
C VAL A 387 7.65 -14.79 -2.53
N PRO A 388 8.03 -13.58 -2.96
CA PRO A 388 7.14 -12.73 -3.76
C PRO A 388 6.87 -13.28 -5.16
N ALA A 389 5.68 -12.99 -5.71
CA ALA A 389 5.30 -13.38 -7.07
C ALA A 389 6.32 -12.97 -8.15
N VAL A 390 7.00 -11.83 -7.97
CA VAL A 390 8.02 -11.35 -8.91
C VAL A 390 9.22 -12.29 -9.01
N TRP A 391 9.59 -12.99 -7.94
CA TRP A 391 10.66 -13.99 -7.99
C TRP A 391 10.26 -15.15 -8.90
N PHE A 392 9.06 -15.72 -8.69
CA PHE A 392 8.54 -16.82 -9.52
C PHE A 392 8.43 -16.44 -10.99
N HIS A 393 8.04 -15.20 -11.26
CA HIS A 393 7.97 -14.66 -12.62
C HIS A 393 9.33 -14.75 -13.33
N TYR A 394 10.38 -14.20 -12.73
CA TYR A 394 11.71 -14.17 -13.33
C TYR A 394 12.42 -15.52 -13.28
N ALA A 395 12.34 -16.26 -12.17
CA ALA A 395 12.94 -17.59 -12.07
C ALA A 395 12.34 -18.57 -13.09
N GLY A 396 11.02 -18.54 -13.28
CA GLY A 396 10.35 -19.32 -14.33
C GLY A 396 10.78 -18.91 -15.74
N LEU A 397 10.89 -17.61 -16.00
CA LEU A 397 11.35 -17.08 -17.30
C LEU A 397 12.80 -17.47 -17.60
N VAL A 398 13.71 -17.31 -16.64
CA VAL A 398 15.12 -17.70 -16.74
C VAL A 398 15.24 -19.20 -17.01
N ALA A 399 14.51 -20.03 -16.27
CA ALA A 399 14.51 -21.48 -16.49
C ALA A 399 14.00 -21.85 -17.89
N ALA A 400 12.92 -21.20 -18.36
CA ALA A 400 12.35 -21.45 -19.67
C ALA A 400 13.31 -21.05 -20.81
N LEU A 401 13.99 -19.89 -20.68
CA LEU A 401 14.97 -19.42 -21.66
C LEU A 401 16.26 -20.24 -21.64
N ALA A 402 16.65 -20.78 -20.48
CA ALA A 402 17.75 -21.72 -20.35
C ALA A 402 17.42 -23.14 -20.84
N GLY A 403 16.27 -23.36 -21.50
CA GLY A 403 15.85 -24.66 -22.02
C GLY A 403 15.40 -25.67 -20.95
N ARG A 404 15.31 -25.26 -19.68
CA ARG A 404 14.91 -26.11 -18.55
C ARG A 404 13.39 -26.08 -18.36
N ALA A 405 12.65 -26.54 -19.36
CA ALA A 405 11.18 -26.43 -19.41
C ALA A 405 10.47 -27.06 -18.18
N SER A 406 10.89 -28.25 -17.74
CA SER A 406 10.30 -28.90 -16.57
C SER A 406 10.53 -28.12 -15.27
N ALA A 407 11.72 -27.52 -15.11
CA ALA A 407 12.02 -26.67 -13.96
C ALA A 407 11.17 -25.39 -13.99
N ALA A 408 11.01 -24.78 -15.17
CA ALA A 408 10.14 -23.62 -15.33
C ALA A 408 8.70 -23.92 -14.92
N VAL A 409 8.13 -25.03 -15.39
CA VAL A 409 6.77 -25.47 -15.01
C VAL A 409 6.67 -25.71 -13.50
N SER A 410 7.65 -26.37 -12.89
CA SER A 410 7.66 -26.63 -11.44
C SER A 410 7.65 -25.32 -10.64
N THR A 411 8.59 -24.41 -10.94
CA THR A 411 8.70 -23.11 -10.26
C THR A 411 7.43 -22.27 -10.45
N LEU A 412 6.87 -22.24 -11.66
CA LEU A 412 5.66 -21.46 -11.94
C LEU A 412 4.40 -22.05 -11.30
N ARG A 413 4.31 -23.39 -11.14
CA ARG A 413 3.24 -24.05 -10.39
C ARG A 413 3.30 -23.68 -8.89
N GLU A 414 4.49 -23.69 -8.29
CA GLU A 414 4.68 -23.20 -6.91
C GLU A 414 4.24 -21.73 -6.80
N GLY A 415 4.64 -20.90 -7.76
CA GLY A 415 4.26 -19.48 -7.79
C GLY A 415 2.75 -19.24 -7.91
N VAL A 416 2.05 -19.99 -8.78
CA VAL A 416 0.58 -19.91 -8.91
C VAL A 416 -0.12 -20.41 -7.65
N ALA A 417 0.39 -21.46 -7.00
CA ALA A 417 -0.17 -21.96 -5.75
C ALA A 417 -0.02 -20.94 -4.60
N ALA A 418 1.14 -20.28 -4.51
CA ALA A 418 1.41 -19.25 -3.50
C ALA A 418 0.68 -17.93 -3.79
N HIS A 419 0.51 -17.58 -5.07
CA HIS A 419 -0.06 -16.30 -5.52
C HIS A 419 -1.18 -16.51 -6.55
N PRO A 420 -2.34 -17.09 -6.15
CA PRO A 420 -3.39 -17.50 -7.07
C PRO A 420 -4.11 -16.34 -7.79
N ARG A 421 -3.88 -15.09 -7.37
CA ARG A 421 -4.40 -13.88 -8.03
C ARG A 421 -3.36 -13.18 -8.91
N ALA A 422 -2.18 -13.77 -9.13
CA ALA A 422 -1.16 -13.20 -9.99
C ALA A 422 -1.33 -13.66 -11.46
N ALA A 423 -2.15 -12.93 -12.24
CA ALA A 423 -2.46 -13.27 -13.63
C ALA A 423 -1.21 -13.46 -14.52
N ARG A 424 -0.13 -12.71 -14.27
CA ARG A 424 1.15 -12.86 -15.00
C ARG A 424 1.85 -14.21 -14.75
N LEU A 425 1.65 -14.83 -13.58
CA LEU A 425 2.20 -16.17 -13.31
C LEU A 425 1.44 -17.24 -14.07
N HIS A 426 0.11 -17.12 -14.17
CA HIS A 426 -0.70 -17.98 -15.03
C HIS A 426 -0.30 -17.86 -16.50
N ASN A 427 -0.03 -16.64 -16.97
CA ASN A 427 0.49 -16.41 -18.33
C ASN A 427 1.81 -17.14 -18.57
N ASN A 428 2.78 -16.96 -17.67
CA ASN A 428 4.09 -17.61 -17.80
C ASN A 428 3.98 -19.13 -17.70
N LEU A 429 3.13 -19.64 -16.80
CA LEU A 429 2.92 -21.08 -16.64
C LEU A 429 2.29 -21.70 -17.90
N SER A 430 1.32 -21.01 -18.51
CA SER A 430 0.71 -21.42 -19.78
C SER A 430 1.78 -21.58 -20.87
N VAL A 431 2.63 -20.57 -21.07
CA VAL A 431 3.73 -20.64 -22.06
C VAL A 431 4.73 -21.75 -21.74
N ALA A 432 5.05 -21.97 -20.45
CA ALA A 432 5.95 -23.04 -20.05
C ALA A 432 5.34 -24.44 -20.33
N LEU A 433 4.04 -24.62 -20.09
CA LEU A 433 3.30 -25.86 -20.37
C LEU A 433 3.18 -26.12 -21.87
N GLU A 434 2.91 -25.09 -22.66
CA GLU A 434 2.88 -25.13 -24.12
C GLU A 434 4.19 -25.71 -24.68
N ARG A 435 5.35 -25.23 -24.19
CA ARG A 435 6.68 -25.73 -24.60
C ARG A 435 6.92 -27.20 -24.26
N THR A 436 6.17 -27.75 -23.31
CA THR A 436 6.20 -29.18 -22.97
C THR A 436 5.15 -30.01 -23.70
N GLY A 437 4.34 -29.39 -24.57
CA GLY A 437 3.25 -30.05 -25.30
C GLY A 437 1.96 -30.25 -24.49
N ALA A 438 1.89 -29.71 -23.27
CA ALA A 438 0.73 -29.83 -22.37
C ALA A 438 -0.34 -28.77 -22.70
N TYR A 439 -0.86 -28.78 -23.93
CA TYR A 439 -1.72 -27.71 -24.47
C TYR A 439 -3.04 -27.52 -23.69
N ALA A 440 -3.66 -28.61 -23.22
CA ALA A 440 -4.89 -28.53 -22.43
C ALA A 440 -4.66 -27.85 -21.06
N ASP A 441 -3.55 -28.18 -20.40
CA ASP A 441 -3.16 -27.52 -19.14
C ASP A 441 -2.77 -26.05 -19.40
N ALA A 442 -2.07 -25.77 -20.50
CA ALA A 442 -1.70 -24.42 -20.91
C ALA A 442 -2.94 -23.54 -21.12
N LEU A 443 -3.96 -24.07 -21.81
CA LEU A 443 -5.25 -23.40 -22.02
C LEU A 443 -5.97 -23.13 -20.69
N ALA A 444 -5.99 -24.12 -19.78
CA ALA A 444 -6.60 -23.96 -18.46
C ALA A 444 -5.93 -22.83 -17.66
N GLN A 445 -4.59 -22.76 -17.68
CA GLN A 445 -3.85 -21.72 -16.99
C GLN A 445 -4.04 -20.34 -17.63
N ALA A 446 -3.95 -20.23 -18.96
CA ALA A 446 -4.19 -18.95 -19.63
C ALA A 446 -5.62 -18.44 -19.37
N SER A 447 -6.61 -19.34 -19.40
CA SER A 447 -8.01 -19.02 -19.09
C SER A 447 -8.20 -18.57 -17.64
N ALA A 448 -7.51 -19.20 -16.68
CA ALA A 448 -7.54 -18.77 -15.28
C ALA A 448 -6.95 -17.37 -15.11
N GLY A 449 -5.80 -17.10 -15.73
CA GLY A 449 -5.19 -15.77 -15.74
C GLY A 449 -6.11 -14.70 -16.32
N ALA A 450 -6.77 -15.00 -17.45
CA ALA A 450 -7.64 -14.04 -18.14
C ALA A 450 -8.93 -13.74 -17.36
N LYS A 451 -9.37 -14.65 -16.47
CA LYS A 451 -10.45 -14.38 -15.51
C LYS A 451 -10.02 -13.42 -14.41
N ILE A 452 -8.76 -13.48 -13.99
CA ILE A 452 -8.20 -12.61 -12.95
C ILE A 452 -7.93 -11.20 -13.50
N ASP A 453 -7.24 -11.12 -14.64
CA ASP A 453 -6.97 -9.86 -15.33
C ASP A 453 -7.38 -9.95 -16.81
N PRO A 454 -8.61 -9.52 -17.12
CA PRO A 454 -9.15 -9.44 -18.49
C PRO A 454 -8.36 -8.57 -19.46
N GLY A 455 -7.50 -7.66 -18.97
CA GLY A 455 -6.80 -6.65 -19.75
C GLY A 455 -5.40 -7.05 -20.23
N ILE A 456 -4.94 -8.26 -19.91
CA ILE A 456 -3.66 -8.76 -20.43
C ILE A 456 -3.90 -9.40 -21.80
N ALA A 457 -3.61 -8.65 -22.87
CA ALA A 457 -3.80 -9.11 -24.25
C ALA A 457 -3.08 -10.44 -24.55
N GLN A 458 -1.86 -10.61 -24.01
CA GLN A 458 -1.05 -11.83 -24.15
C GLN A 458 -1.79 -13.10 -23.68
N LEU A 459 -2.61 -13.02 -22.63
CA LEU A 459 -3.38 -14.18 -22.16
C LEU A 459 -4.46 -14.57 -23.17
N SER A 460 -5.13 -13.58 -23.79
CA SER A 460 -6.13 -13.85 -24.84
C SER A 460 -5.47 -14.43 -26.09
N LYS A 461 -4.28 -13.95 -26.45
CA LYS A 461 -3.47 -14.54 -27.50
C LYS A 461 -3.13 -16.00 -27.19
N ASN A 462 -2.57 -16.29 -26.01
CA ASN A 462 -2.18 -17.66 -25.65
C ASN A 462 -3.39 -18.60 -25.66
N ILE A 463 -4.56 -18.17 -25.18
CA ILE A 463 -5.81 -18.95 -25.30
C ILE A 463 -6.10 -19.28 -26.77
N GLY A 464 -5.96 -18.30 -27.66
CA GLY A 464 -6.13 -18.49 -29.10
C GLY A 464 -5.12 -19.46 -29.69
N ASP A 465 -3.84 -19.36 -29.31
CA ASP A 465 -2.77 -20.27 -29.75
C ASP A 465 -3.08 -21.72 -29.35
N GLU A 466 -3.48 -21.95 -28.10
CA GLU A 466 -3.83 -23.30 -27.63
C GLU A 466 -5.10 -23.85 -28.30
N GLN A 467 -6.15 -23.03 -28.43
CA GLN A 467 -7.39 -23.45 -29.08
C GLN A 467 -7.19 -23.74 -30.56
N PHE A 468 -6.34 -22.97 -31.24
CA PHE A 468 -5.98 -23.21 -32.65
C PHE A 468 -5.30 -24.57 -32.80
N ARG A 469 -4.35 -24.91 -31.92
CA ARG A 469 -3.66 -26.22 -31.93
C ARG A 469 -4.60 -27.39 -31.62
N LEU A 470 -5.58 -27.16 -30.74
CA LEU A 470 -6.62 -28.15 -30.42
C LEU A 470 -7.70 -28.27 -31.50
N GLY A 471 -7.64 -27.48 -32.58
CA GLY A 471 -8.60 -27.49 -33.69
C GLY A 471 -9.92 -26.76 -33.40
N ALA A 472 -10.04 -26.08 -32.26
CA ALA A 472 -11.21 -25.29 -31.88
C ALA A 472 -11.16 -23.90 -32.53
N LEU A 473 -11.26 -23.84 -33.87
CA LEU A 473 -11.06 -22.62 -34.65
C LEU A 473 -12.01 -21.49 -34.28
N ASP A 474 -13.25 -21.80 -33.91
CA ASP A 474 -14.24 -20.80 -33.49
C ASP A 474 -13.89 -20.14 -32.17
N ASP A 475 -13.36 -20.91 -31.22
CA ASP A 475 -12.94 -20.39 -29.94
C ASP A 475 -11.63 -19.60 -30.11
N ALA A 476 -10.70 -20.13 -30.89
CA ALA A 476 -9.43 -19.48 -31.21
C ALA A 476 -9.65 -18.10 -31.85
N HIS A 477 -10.59 -18.01 -32.81
CA HIS A 477 -10.95 -16.74 -33.43
C HIS A 477 -11.43 -15.71 -32.42
N ARG A 478 -12.33 -16.09 -31.49
CA ARG A 478 -12.82 -15.17 -30.44
C ARG A 478 -11.70 -14.73 -29.50
N ALA A 479 -10.80 -15.63 -29.15
CA ALA A 479 -9.66 -15.33 -28.29
C ALA A 479 -8.67 -14.36 -28.96
N TYR A 480 -8.32 -14.59 -30.22
CA TYR A 480 -7.46 -13.67 -30.99
C TYR A 480 -8.13 -12.32 -31.24
N GLN A 481 -9.42 -12.28 -31.59
CA GLN A 481 -10.17 -11.02 -31.73
C GLN A 481 -10.14 -10.20 -30.43
N ARG A 482 -10.31 -10.87 -29.29
CA ARG A 482 -10.20 -10.22 -27.98
C ARG A 482 -8.79 -9.70 -27.75
N ALA A 483 -7.75 -10.46 -28.10
CA ALA A 483 -6.37 -10.03 -27.94
C ALA A 483 -6.09 -8.73 -28.70
N VAL A 484 -6.48 -8.64 -29.98
CA VAL A 484 -6.28 -7.43 -30.79
C VAL A 484 -7.21 -6.27 -30.40
N THR A 485 -8.35 -6.56 -29.76
CA THR A 485 -9.23 -5.51 -29.20
C THR A 485 -8.59 -4.86 -27.97
N ILE A 486 -7.85 -5.64 -27.17
CA ILE A 486 -7.15 -5.13 -25.99
C ILE A 486 -5.88 -4.39 -26.40
N ASP A 487 -5.12 -4.95 -27.34
CA ASP A 487 -3.89 -4.36 -27.87
C ASP A 487 -3.77 -4.65 -29.37
N GLU A 488 -4.11 -3.64 -30.18
CA GLU A 488 -4.05 -3.73 -31.65
C GLU A 488 -2.63 -3.91 -32.19
N THR A 489 -1.62 -3.60 -31.37
CA THR A 489 -0.20 -3.74 -31.71
C THR A 489 0.39 -5.09 -31.29
N LEU A 490 -0.41 -5.95 -30.64
CA LEU A 490 0.01 -7.27 -30.20
C LEU A 490 0.25 -8.20 -31.39
N GLY A 491 1.46 -8.09 -31.95
CA GLY A 491 2.11 -9.06 -32.80
C GLY A 491 1.50 -9.24 -34.22
N PRO A 492 2.31 -9.19 -35.28
CA PRO A 492 1.89 -9.63 -36.62
C PRO A 492 1.37 -11.08 -36.63
N ASP A 493 1.83 -11.93 -35.72
CA ASP A 493 1.48 -13.34 -35.61
C ASP A 493 0.00 -13.59 -35.27
N VAL A 494 -0.63 -12.71 -34.48
CA VAL A 494 -2.08 -12.82 -34.18
C VAL A 494 -2.92 -12.58 -35.43
N TRP A 495 -2.57 -11.56 -36.21
CA TRP A 495 -3.25 -11.24 -37.47
C TRP A 495 -3.05 -12.32 -38.52
N ILE A 496 -1.87 -12.95 -38.58
CA ILE A 496 -1.64 -14.14 -39.42
C ILE A 496 -2.61 -15.24 -39.04
N LYS A 497 -2.73 -15.57 -37.75
CA LYS A 497 -3.62 -16.63 -37.26
C LYS A 497 -5.10 -16.33 -37.54
N LEU A 498 -5.53 -15.09 -37.37
CA LEU A 498 -6.89 -14.67 -37.75
C LEU A 498 -7.14 -14.85 -39.25
N GLY A 499 -6.15 -14.51 -40.10
CA GLY A 499 -6.22 -14.73 -41.54
C GLY A 499 -6.26 -16.20 -41.94
N GLU A 500 -5.46 -17.06 -41.30
CA GLU A 500 -5.50 -18.52 -41.47
C GLU A 500 -6.88 -19.09 -41.11
N ILE A 501 -7.47 -18.66 -39.99
CA ILE A 501 -8.81 -19.07 -39.58
C ILE A 501 -9.87 -18.59 -40.59
N ALA A 502 -9.80 -17.34 -41.05
CA ALA A 502 -10.72 -16.80 -42.04
C ALA A 502 -10.63 -17.55 -43.38
N ALA A 503 -9.41 -17.86 -43.83
CA ALA A 503 -9.19 -18.66 -45.03
C ALA A 503 -9.75 -20.08 -44.89
N ALA A 504 -9.57 -20.72 -43.72
CA ALA A 504 -10.16 -22.03 -43.42
C ALA A 504 -11.70 -22.00 -43.42
N ARG A 505 -12.32 -20.85 -43.16
CA ARG A 505 -13.77 -20.62 -43.28
C ARG A 505 -14.23 -20.14 -44.67
N HIS A 506 -13.34 -20.14 -45.66
CA HIS A 506 -13.59 -19.60 -47.01
C HIS A 506 -13.95 -18.10 -47.05
N GLN A 507 -13.59 -17.34 -46.02
CA GLN A 507 -13.78 -15.88 -45.93
C GLN A 507 -12.55 -15.16 -46.49
N LEU A 508 -12.30 -15.28 -47.80
CA LEU A 508 -11.05 -14.84 -48.42
C LEU A 508 -10.80 -13.32 -48.31
N ALA A 509 -11.84 -12.50 -48.38
CA ALA A 509 -11.72 -11.05 -48.18
C ALA A 509 -11.27 -10.70 -46.75
N ASP A 510 -11.76 -11.43 -45.75
CA ASP A 510 -11.37 -11.22 -44.34
C ASP A 510 -9.94 -11.70 -44.11
N ALA A 511 -9.57 -12.83 -44.72
CA ALA A 511 -8.21 -13.36 -44.68
C ALA A 511 -7.20 -12.36 -45.28
N GLN A 512 -7.50 -11.81 -46.46
CA GLN A 512 -6.69 -10.78 -47.11
C GLN A 512 -6.48 -9.56 -46.19
N ARG A 513 -7.56 -9.03 -45.61
CA ARG A 513 -7.48 -7.88 -44.68
C ARG A 513 -6.57 -8.17 -43.49
N CYS A 514 -6.62 -9.38 -42.93
CA CYS A 514 -5.77 -9.77 -41.82
C CYS A 514 -4.28 -9.86 -42.21
N TRP A 515 -3.97 -10.39 -43.40
CA TRP A 515 -2.59 -10.47 -43.89
C TRP A 515 -2.02 -9.11 -44.32
N GLU A 516 -2.84 -8.23 -44.90
CA GLU A 516 -2.48 -6.84 -45.14
C GLU A 516 -2.17 -6.12 -43.82
N ARG A 517 -3.00 -6.33 -42.79
CA ARG A 517 -2.74 -5.78 -41.45
C ARG A 517 -1.44 -6.32 -40.83
N THR A 518 -1.12 -7.60 -41.08
CA THR A 518 0.17 -8.18 -40.70
C THR A 518 1.33 -7.42 -41.35
N LEU A 519 1.28 -7.16 -42.65
CA LEU A 519 2.33 -6.42 -43.37
C LEU A 519 2.41 -4.94 -42.98
N MET A 520 1.31 -4.33 -42.50
CA MET A 520 1.38 -2.99 -41.92
C MET A 520 2.18 -2.97 -40.62
N LEU A 521 2.13 -4.04 -39.82
CA LEU A 521 2.84 -4.15 -38.54
C LEU A 521 4.27 -4.67 -38.72
N ASP A 522 4.48 -5.57 -39.67
CA ASP A 522 5.77 -6.14 -40.05
C ASP A 522 5.86 -6.26 -41.59
N PRO A 523 6.36 -5.21 -42.27
CA PRO A 523 6.47 -5.19 -43.73
C PRO A 523 7.32 -6.32 -44.31
N GLY A 524 8.20 -6.92 -43.51
CA GLY A 524 9.08 -8.01 -43.90
C GLY A 524 8.50 -9.41 -43.68
N ASN A 525 7.24 -9.54 -43.24
CA ASN A 525 6.69 -10.82 -42.82
C ASN A 525 6.58 -11.82 -44.00
N PRO A 526 7.34 -12.93 -43.99
CA PRO A 526 7.37 -13.86 -45.11
C PRO A 526 6.06 -14.64 -45.24
N SER A 527 5.41 -14.98 -44.11
CA SER A 527 4.17 -15.74 -44.09
C SER A 527 3.01 -14.95 -44.70
N ALA A 528 2.82 -13.68 -44.29
CA ALA A 528 1.77 -12.84 -44.86
C ALA A 528 1.97 -12.59 -46.36
N THR A 529 3.21 -12.33 -46.79
CA THR A 529 3.56 -12.19 -48.20
C THR A 529 3.22 -13.45 -49.00
N ALA A 530 3.57 -14.64 -48.48
CA ALA A 530 3.27 -15.91 -49.11
C ALA A 530 1.76 -16.17 -49.23
N HIS A 531 0.99 -15.87 -48.18
CA HIS A 531 -0.47 -16.03 -48.19
C HIS A 531 -1.17 -15.09 -49.20
N LEU A 532 -0.75 -13.82 -49.29
CA LEU A 532 -1.29 -12.86 -50.26
C LEU A 532 -0.93 -13.23 -51.71
N ALA A 533 0.30 -13.72 -51.94
CA ALA A 533 0.70 -14.21 -53.26
C ALA A 533 -0.11 -15.44 -53.67
N ALA A 534 -0.39 -16.36 -52.73
CA ALA A 534 -1.21 -17.54 -52.98
C ALA A 534 -2.67 -17.20 -53.34
N LEU A 535 -3.27 -16.20 -52.67
CA LEU A 535 -4.59 -15.66 -53.06
C LEU A 535 -4.58 -15.09 -54.48
N SER A 536 -3.56 -14.28 -54.79
CA SER A 536 -3.44 -13.61 -56.11
C SER A 536 -3.29 -14.60 -57.26
N ASN A 537 -2.66 -15.76 -57.00
CA ASN A 537 -2.42 -16.80 -57.99
C ASN A 537 -3.62 -17.78 -58.16
N ASN A 538 -4.67 -17.67 -57.35
CA ASN A 538 -5.87 -18.53 -57.42
C ASN A 538 -7.15 -17.68 -57.59
N PRO A 539 -7.38 -17.04 -58.75
CA PRO A 539 -8.47 -16.08 -58.96
C PRO A 539 -9.87 -16.71 -59.13
N THR A 540 -10.13 -17.92 -58.63
CA THR A 540 -11.40 -18.60 -58.89
C THR A 540 -12.45 -18.33 -57.80
N HIS A 541 -13.56 -17.73 -58.26
CA HIS A 541 -14.85 -17.48 -57.61
C HIS A 541 -15.03 -16.12 -56.92
N GLY A 542 -15.13 -15.07 -57.76
CA GLY A 542 -15.96 -13.89 -57.50
C GLY A 542 -17.42 -14.13 -57.83
#